data_AF-A0AAU4DY06-F1
#
_entry.id   AF-A0AAU4DY06-F1
#
_cell.length_a   1.000
_cell.length_b   1.000
_cell.length_c   1.000
_cell.angle_alpha   90.00
_cell.angle_beta   90.00
_cell.angle_gamma   90.00
#
_symmetry.space_group_name_H-M   'P 1'
#
loop_
_entity.id
_entity.type
_entity.pdbx_description
1 polymer ?
#
loop_
_entity_poly.entity_id
_entity_poly.type
_entity_poly.pdbx_seq_one_letter_code
_entity_poly.pdbx_strand_id
1 'polypeptide(L)'
;MVEEEIAAARERHGEKEQGAIWNAFLLMQHTEPVESAPRLYRAHVRELLERVAAGQDTRPATDAELLASVSAGSVQGPLGPAAACLAMRLLARLPAGDTLPLDTEPRVVEDYERVHGSEADKMAEDLQAILTQAWRIPG
;
A
#
# COMPACT_ATOMS: atom_id res chain seq x y z
N MET A 1 15.04 -6.29 3.92
CA MET A 1 14.25 -6.90 5.02
C MET A 1 13.61 -5.76 5.82
N VAL A 2 12.69 -6.05 6.76
CA VAL A 2 12.01 -5.00 7.56
C VAL A 2 13.02 -4.10 8.28
N GLU A 3 14.07 -4.68 8.82
CA GLU A 3 15.12 -4.00 9.58
C GLU A 3 15.86 -2.97 8.72
N GLU A 4 16.05 -3.25 7.43
CA GLU A 4 16.67 -2.33 6.48
C GLU A 4 15.77 -1.12 6.22
N GLU A 5 14.47 -1.33 6.08
CA GLU A 5 13.50 -0.25 5.88
C GLU A 5 13.36 0.63 7.14
N ILE A 6 13.38 0.01 8.34
CA ILE A 6 13.43 0.74 9.61
C ILE A 6 14.71 1.58 9.69
N ALA A 7 15.87 1.00 9.40
CA ALA A 7 17.14 1.74 9.42
C ALA A 7 17.13 2.92 8.44
N ALA A 8 16.66 2.70 7.20
CA ALA A 8 16.55 3.74 6.19
C ALA A 8 15.54 4.83 6.58
N ALA A 9 14.40 4.48 7.19
CA ALA A 9 13.44 5.45 7.68
C ALA A 9 13.99 6.28 8.85
N ARG A 10 14.68 5.64 9.80
CA ARG A 10 15.34 6.33 10.92
C ARG A 10 16.38 7.33 10.43
N GLU A 11 17.17 6.97 9.43
CA GLU A 11 18.13 7.88 8.81
C GLU A 11 17.43 9.06 8.12
N ARG A 12 16.42 8.79 7.28
CA ARG A 12 15.67 9.83 6.54
C ARG A 12 14.97 10.83 7.47
N HIS A 13 14.43 10.36 8.59
CA HIS A 13 13.66 11.17 9.54
C HIS A 13 14.47 11.61 10.77
N GLY A 14 15.76 11.28 10.84
CA GLY A 14 16.67 11.74 11.89
C GLY A 14 16.43 11.13 13.28
N GLU A 15 15.87 9.92 13.36
CA GLU A 15 15.59 9.23 14.63
C GLU A 15 16.86 8.56 15.21
N LYS A 16 17.46 9.23 16.20
CA LYS A 16 18.75 8.82 16.80
C LYS A 16 18.63 7.66 17.80
N GLU A 17 17.60 7.67 18.63
CA GLU A 17 17.35 6.67 19.68
C GLU A 17 16.23 5.69 19.27
N GLN A 18 15.83 4.79 20.16
CA GLN A 18 14.66 3.91 19.97
C GLN A 18 13.36 4.70 20.07
N GLY A 19 12.98 5.38 18.97
CA GLY A 19 11.79 6.21 18.89
C GLY A 19 10.58 5.51 18.25
N ALA A 20 9.65 6.30 17.72
CA ALA A 20 8.42 5.81 17.13
C ALA A 20 8.68 4.90 15.90
N ILE A 21 9.66 5.25 15.06
CA ILE A 21 10.00 4.47 13.85
C ILE A 21 10.63 3.13 14.26
N TRP A 22 11.49 3.12 15.27
CA TRP A 22 12.02 1.88 15.85
C TRP A 22 10.93 0.97 16.41
N ASN A 23 9.97 1.53 17.15
CA ASN A 23 8.88 0.77 17.76
C ASN A 23 7.80 0.32 16.76
N ALA A 24 7.80 0.87 15.53
CA ALA A 24 6.83 0.56 14.49
C ALA A 24 6.92 -0.87 13.94
N PHE A 25 7.97 -1.64 14.27
CA PHE A 25 8.13 -3.04 13.85
C PHE A 25 6.87 -3.89 14.11
N LEU A 26 6.18 -3.65 15.22
CA LEU A 26 4.96 -4.38 15.58
C LEU A 26 3.77 -4.11 14.64
N LEU A 27 3.78 -2.97 13.94
CA LEU A 27 2.72 -2.59 12.99
C LEU A 27 2.76 -3.39 11.68
N MET A 28 3.88 -4.08 11.43
CA MET A 28 4.19 -4.74 10.15
C MET A 28 3.81 -6.23 10.14
N GLN A 29 3.10 -6.71 11.16
CA GLN A 29 2.67 -8.09 11.29
C GLN A 29 1.35 -8.36 10.53
N HIS A 30 1.26 -9.55 9.94
CA HIS A 30 0.03 -10.17 9.42
C HIS A 30 -0.68 -9.43 8.29
N THR A 31 -0.12 -9.53 7.08
CA THR A 31 -0.80 -9.11 5.85
C THR A 31 -0.66 -10.20 4.77
N GLU A 32 -1.34 -11.32 4.98
CA GLU A 32 -1.29 -12.53 4.14
C GLU A 32 -1.32 -12.32 2.60
N PRO A 33 -2.03 -11.34 2.01
CA PRO A 33 -1.89 -11.10 0.57
C PRO A 33 -0.59 -10.35 0.20
N VAL A 34 -0.10 -9.45 1.05
CA VAL A 34 1.07 -8.60 0.82
C VAL A 34 2.38 -9.37 1.03
N GLU A 35 2.44 -10.23 2.04
CA GLU A 35 3.62 -11.02 2.40
C GLU A 35 4.08 -11.95 1.26
N SER A 36 3.14 -12.39 0.42
CA SER A 36 3.41 -13.23 -0.76
C SER A 36 4.19 -12.50 -1.88
N ALA A 37 4.25 -11.17 -1.84
CA ALA A 37 4.87 -10.33 -2.85
C ALA A 37 5.92 -9.39 -2.22
N PRO A 38 7.24 -9.74 -2.26
CA PRO A 38 8.28 -8.99 -1.55
C PRO A 38 8.36 -7.49 -1.86
N ARG A 39 7.99 -7.07 -3.08
CA ARG A 39 7.92 -5.65 -3.46
C ARG A 39 6.76 -4.92 -2.80
N LEU A 40 5.56 -5.53 -2.79
CA LEU A 40 4.40 -4.97 -2.09
C LEU A 40 4.64 -4.92 -0.60
N TYR A 41 5.29 -5.93 -0.03
CA TYR A 41 5.67 -5.93 1.37
C TYR A 41 6.63 -4.80 1.74
N ARG A 42 7.65 -4.52 0.90
CA ARG A 42 8.51 -3.35 1.11
C ARG A 42 7.75 -2.04 1.01
N ALA A 43 6.87 -1.89 0.03
CA ALA A 43 6.05 -0.70 -0.12
C ALA A 43 5.11 -0.48 1.07
N HIS A 44 4.47 -1.56 1.55
CA HIS A 44 3.65 -1.57 2.76
C HIS A 44 4.44 -1.07 3.99
N VAL A 45 5.62 -1.64 4.22
CA VAL A 45 6.49 -1.26 5.33
C VAL A 45 6.88 0.22 5.24
N ARG A 46 7.31 0.68 4.06
CA ARG A 46 7.69 2.09 3.84
C ARG A 46 6.53 3.03 4.16
N GLU A 47 5.34 2.73 3.64
CA GLU A 47 4.17 3.57 3.85
C GLU A 47 3.80 3.68 5.34
N LEU A 48 3.83 2.57 6.08
CA LEU A 48 3.62 2.60 7.54
C LEU A 48 4.67 3.43 8.27
N LEU A 49 5.95 3.31 7.89
CA LEU A 49 7.03 4.08 8.49
C LEU A 49 6.90 5.58 8.22
N GLU A 50 6.49 5.98 7.01
CA GLU A 50 6.19 7.39 6.69
C GLU A 50 5.02 7.92 7.52
N ARG A 51 3.94 7.13 7.65
CA ARG A 51 2.79 7.51 8.49
C ARG A 51 3.21 7.69 9.94
N VAL A 52 4.02 6.77 10.48
CA VAL A 52 4.56 6.88 11.85
C VAL A 52 5.41 8.13 12.01
N ALA A 53 6.35 8.38 11.09
CA ALA A 53 7.20 9.56 11.13
C ALA A 53 6.40 10.88 11.08
N ALA A 54 5.30 10.89 10.33
CA ALA A 54 4.40 12.02 10.19
C ALA A 54 3.34 12.13 11.32
N GLY A 55 3.29 11.18 12.26
CA GLY A 55 2.25 11.12 13.30
C GLY A 55 0.83 10.88 12.75
N GLN A 56 0.74 10.21 11.60
CA GLN A 56 -0.52 9.88 10.92
C GLN A 56 -1.12 8.57 11.44
N ASP A 57 -2.41 8.39 11.20
CA ASP A 57 -3.12 7.15 11.52
C ASP A 57 -2.58 5.96 10.71
N THR A 58 -2.19 4.89 11.40
CA THR A 58 -1.66 3.66 10.79
C THR A 58 -2.70 2.55 10.66
N ARG A 59 -3.94 2.78 11.12
CA ARG A 59 -5.06 1.84 11.00
C ARG A 59 -5.56 1.65 9.57
N PRO A 60 -5.71 2.69 8.73
CA PRO A 60 -6.17 2.50 7.35
C PRO A 60 -5.24 1.58 6.59
N ALA A 61 -5.77 0.80 5.65
CA ALA A 61 -4.96 -0.03 4.79
C ALA A 61 -3.98 0.83 3.98
N THR A 62 -2.80 0.28 3.75
CA THR A 62 -1.77 0.82 2.83
C THR A 62 -2.18 0.58 1.38
N ASP A 63 -1.58 1.32 0.46
CA ASP A 63 -1.82 1.13 -0.97
C ASP A 63 -1.40 -0.28 -1.43
N ALA A 64 -0.33 -0.81 -0.83
CA ALA A 64 0.13 -2.17 -1.06
C ALA A 64 -0.91 -3.22 -0.63
N GLU A 65 -1.59 -3.02 0.50
CA GLU A 65 -2.66 -3.92 0.96
C GLU A 65 -3.87 -3.87 0.04
N LEU A 66 -4.31 -2.67 -0.35
CA LEU A 66 -5.41 -2.50 -1.30
C LEU A 66 -5.09 -3.20 -2.62
N LEU A 67 -3.88 -3.01 -3.15
CA LEU A 67 -3.45 -3.60 -4.41
C LEU A 67 -3.36 -5.12 -4.32
N ALA A 68 -2.84 -5.65 -3.21
CA ALA A 68 -2.76 -7.09 -2.99
C ALA A 68 -4.16 -7.72 -2.89
N SER A 69 -5.13 -7.05 -2.25
CA SER A 69 -6.52 -7.50 -2.22
C SER A 69 -7.19 -7.48 -3.59
N VAL A 70 -6.98 -6.42 -4.39
CA VAL A 70 -7.48 -6.37 -5.78
C VAL A 70 -6.85 -7.49 -6.62
N SER A 71 -5.53 -7.70 -6.49
CA SER A 71 -4.81 -8.76 -7.21
C SER A 71 -5.22 -10.16 -6.77
N ALA A 72 -5.59 -10.39 -5.50
CA ALA A 72 -6.09 -11.67 -5.05
C ALA A 72 -7.42 -12.02 -5.75
N GLY A 73 -8.27 -11.02 -6.00
CA GLY A 73 -9.51 -11.19 -6.78
C GLY A 73 -9.27 -11.62 -8.23
N SER A 74 -8.17 -11.18 -8.85
CA SER A 74 -7.87 -11.53 -10.26
C SER A 74 -7.54 -13.01 -10.46
N VAL A 75 -7.24 -13.76 -9.40
CA VAL A 75 -6.99 -15.21 -9.48
C VAL A 75 -8.29 -15.97 -9.79
N GLN A 76 -9.45 -15.42 -9.43
CA GLN A 76 -10.76 -16.05 -9.64
C GLN A 76 -11.39 -15.71 -10.99
N GLY A 77 -10.84 -14.73 -11.71
CA GLY A 77 -11.29 -14.30 -13.03
C GLY A 77 -10.69 -12.95 -13.43
N PRO A 78 -10.87 -12.52 -14.69
CA PRO A 78 -10.40 -11.21 -15.13
C PRO A 78 -10.93 -10.08 -14.25
N LEU A 79 -10.08 -9.10 -13.95
CA LEU A 79 -10.51 -7.91 -13.21
C LEU A 79 -11.59 -7.16 -14.00
N GLY A 80 -12.63 -6.73 -13.29
CA GLY A 80 -13.57 -5.75 -13.83
C GLY A 80 -12.90 -4.38 -14.05
N PRO A 81 -13.47 -3.50 -14.89
CA PRO A 81 -12.85 -2.23 -15.23
C PRO A 81 -12.55 -1.30 -14.05
N ALA A 82 -13.45 -1.27 -13.05
CA ALA A 82 -13.25 -0.51 -11.81
C ALA A 82 -12.05 -1.03 -10.99
N ALA A 83 -11.91 -2.35 -10.88
CA ALA A 83 -10.80 -2.98 -10.17
C ALA A 83 -9.47 -2.76 -10.92
N ALA A 84 -9.48 -2.80 -12.26
CA ALA A 84 -8.32 -2.48 -13.08
C ALA A 84 -7.90 -1.01 -12.93
N CYS A 85 -8.86 -0.08 -12.96
CA CYS A 85 -8.62 1.36 -12.71
C CYS A 85 -8.00 1.58 -11.33
N LEU A 86 -8.57 0.98 -10.28
CA LEU A 86 -8.03 1.05 -8.93
C LEU A 86 -6.60 0.47 -8.84
N ALA A 87 -6.35 -0.69 -9.44
CA ALA A 87 -5.02 -1.30 -9.45
C ALA A 87 -3.96 -0.41 -10.13
N MET A 88 -4.31 0.23 -11.25
CA MET A 88 -3.42 1.17 -11.94
C MET A 88 -3.10 2.41 -11.09
N ARG A 89 -4.11 2.99 -10.44
CA ARG A 89 -3.92 4.12 -9.50
C ARG A 89 -2.99 3.74 -8.36
N LEU A 90 -3.24 2.61 -7.71
CA LEU A 90 -2.45 2.15 -6.57
C LEU A 90 -1.01 1.89 -6.98
N LEU A 91 -0.79 1.24 -8.14
CA LEU A 91 0.57 1.04 -8.63
C LEU A 91 1.29 2.37 -8.88
N ALA A 92 0.62 3.36 -9.47
CA ALA A 92 1.21 4.68 -9.74
C ALA A 92 1.61 5.45 -8.46
N ARG A 93 1.02 5.11 -7.31
CA ARG A 93 1.36 5.70 -6.01
C ARG A 93 2.47 4.95 -5.26
N LEU A 94 2.81 3.72 -5.66
CA LEU A 94 3.90 2.99 -5.04
C LEU A 94 5.26 3.67 -5.32
N PRO A 95 6.22 3.60 -4.39
CA PRO A 95 7.54 4.18 -4.58
C PRO A 95 8.25 3.63 -5.83
N ALA A 96 9.00 4.50 -6.51
CA ALA A 96 9.81 4.11 -7.66
C ALA A 96 10.78 2.97 -7.29
N GLY A 97 10.73 1.87 -8.05
CA GLY A 97 11.49 0.65 -7.77
C GLY A 97 10.70 -0.47 -7.09
N ASP A 98 9.53 -0.17 -6.51
CA ASP A 98 8.60 -1.18 -5.96
C ASP A 98 7.45 -1.51 -6.92
N THR A 99 7.30 -0.73 -8.01
CA THR A 99 6.32 -0.96 -9.07
C THR A 99 6.67 -2.20 -9.90
N LEU A 100 5.67 -3.04 -10.19
CA LEU A 100 5.72 -3.96 -11.33
C LEU A 100 5.82 -3.12 -12.62
N PRO A 101 6.58 -3.56 -13.64
CA PRO A 101 6.51 -2.95 -14.95
C PRO A 101 5.13 -3.23 -15.55
N LEU A 102 4.17 -2.36 -15.28
CA LEU A 102 2.94 -2.27 -16.05
C LEU A 102 3.33 -1.50 -17.31
N ASP A 103 3.47 -2.23 -18.41
CA ASP A 103 3.68 -1.68 -19.75
C ASP A 103 2.35 -1.08 -20.24
N THR A 104 1.84 -0.11 -19.48
CA THR A 104 0.56 0.51 -19.72
C THR A 104 0.82 1.92 -20.22
N GLU A 105 0.46 2.16 -21.47
CA GLU A 105 0.49 3.47 -22.09
C GLU A 105 -0.25 4.50 -21.21
N PRO A 106 0.33 5.67 -20.89
CA PRO A 106 -0.28 6.68 -20.01
C PRO A 106 -1.72 7.06 -20.40
N ARG A 107 -2.03 7.05 -21.70
CA ARG A 107 -3.37 7.33 -22.24
C ARG A 107 -4.41 6.30 -21.80
N VAL A 108 -4.02 5.02 -21.65
CA VAL A 108 -4.91 3.96 -21.19
C VAL A 108 -5.31 4.20 -19.74
N VAL A 109 -4.38 4.68 -18.91
CA VAL A 109 -4.67 5.04 -17.51
C VAL A 109 -5.66 6.20 -17.45
N GLU A 110 -5.43 7.28 -18.21
CA GLU A 110 -6.32 8.45 -18.26
C GLU A 110 -7.73 8.11 -18.77
N ASP A 111 -7.85 7.24 -19.78
CA ASP A 111 -9.15 6.82 -20.30
C ASP A 111 -9.93 5.96 -19.31
N TYR A 112 -9.25 5.02 -18.62
CA TYR A 112 -9.87 4.25 -17.54
C TYR A 112 -10.30 5.14 -16.39
N GLU A 113 -9.46 6.10 -16.00
CA GLU A 113 -9.73 7.07 -14.95
C GLU A 113 -11.03 7.85 -15.24
N ARG A 114 -11.16 8.35 -16.48
CA ARG A 114 -12.31 9.13 -16.92
C ARG A 114 -13.62 8.35 -16.90
N VAL A 115 -13.59 7.05 -17.16
CA VAL A 115 -14.79 6.21 -17.31
C VAL A 115 -15.15 5.47 -16.02
N HIS A 116 -14.15 4.94 -15.32
CA HIS A 116 -14.33 4.04 -14.18
C HIS A 116 -13.88 4.63 -12.84
N GLY A 117 -13.40 5.88 -12.84
CA GLY A 117 -12.82 6.49 -11.64
C GLY A 117 -13.75 6.53 -10.44
N SER A 118 -15.03 6.87 -10.63
CA SER A 118 -15.99 6.90 -9.51
C SER A 118 -16.33 5.49 -8.96
N GLU A 119 -16.32 4.46 -9.81
CA GLU A 119 -16.50 3.08 -9.36
C GLU A 119 -15.26 2.57 -8.63
N ALA A 120 -14.07 2.98 -9.09
CA ALA A 120 -12.80 2.70 -8.43
C ALA A 120 -12.70 3.40 -7.07
N ASP A 121 -13.22 4.62 -6.93
CA ASP A 121 -13.30 5.34 -5.64
C ASP A 121 -14.16 4.56 -4.65
N LYS A 122 -15.36 4.17 -5.07
CA LYS A 122 -16.26 3.37 -4.22
C LYS A 122 -15.62 2.05 -3.81
N MET A 123 -14.95 1.36 -4.73
CA MET A 123 -14.25 0.11 -4.42
C MET A 123 -13.11 0.33 -3.43
N ALA A 124 -12.37 1.45 -3.55
CA ALA A 124 -11.32 1.80 -2.62
C ALA A 124 -11.88 2.07 -1.21
N GLU A 125 -13.02 2.77 -1.11
CA GLU A 125 -13.72 3.01 0.15
C GLU A 125 -14.19 1.69 0.79
N ASP A 126 -14.83 0.82 0.01
CA ASP A 126 -15.30 -0.49 0.48
C ASP A 126 -14.12 -1.36 0.99
N LEU A 127 -13.02 -1.41 0.23
CA LEU A 127 -11.81 -2.13 0.64
C LEU A 127 -11.16 -1.51 1.87
N GLN A 128 -11.11 -0.18 1.97
CA GLN A 128 -10.58 0.49 3.16
C GLN A 128 -11.41 0.14 4.41
N ALA A 129 -12.73 0.13 4.30
CA ALA A 129 -13.61 -0.25 5.40
C ALA A 129 -13.37 -1.70 5.88
N ILE A 130 -13.08 -2.61 4.94
CA ILE A 130 -12.80 -4.03 5.24
C ILE A 130 -11.40 -4.23 5.82
N LEU A 131 -10.40 -3.55 5.27
CA LEU A 131 -8.99 -3.83 5.53
C LEU A 131 -8.37 -2.98 6.64
N THR A 132 -9.08 -1.95 7.12
CA THR A 132 -8.64 -1.13 8.26
C THR A 132 -8.36 -2.01 9.48
N GLN A 133 -7.16 -1.86 10.02
CA GLN A 133 -6.67 -2.65 11.16
C GLN A 133 -6.74 -1.84 12.45
N ALA A 134 -7.77 -2.08 13.27
CA ALA A 134 -7.98 -1.33 14.51
C ALA A 134 -6.82 -1.42 15.51
N TRP A 135 -6.00 -2.47 15.44
CA TRP A 135 -4.88 -2.72 16.32
C TRP A 135 -3.59 -1.98 15.92
N ARG A 136 -3.49 -1.44 14.69
CA ARG A 136 -2.32 -0.65 14.24
C ARG A 136 -2.37 0.74 14.83
N ILE A 137 -1.97 0.84 16.09
CA ILE A 137 -1.81 2.12 16.79
C ILE A 137 -0.33 2.21 17.16
N PRO A 138 0.39 3.27 16.77
CA PRO A 138 1.77 3.46 17.18
C PRO A 138 1.82 3.52 18.72
N GLY A 139 2.60 2.61 19.32
CA GLY A 139 2.81 2.54 20.78
C GLY A 139 3.83 3.54 21.29
#